data_AF-A0AAJ4AXS1-F1
#
_entry.id   AF-A0AAJ4AXS1-F1
#
_cell.length_a   1.000
_cell.length_b   1.000
_cell.length_c   1.000
_cell.angle_alpha   90.00
_cell.angle_beta   90.00
_cell.angle_gamma   90.00
#
_symmetry.space_group_name_H-M   'P 1'
#
loop_
_entity.id
_entity.type
_entity.pdbx_description
1 polymer ?
#
loop_
_entity_poly.entity_id
_entity_poly.type
_entity_poly.pdbx_seq_one_letter_code
_entity_poly.pdbx_strand_id
1 'polypeptide(L)'
;MKNASSIIFVVLIFTILAATLYLIADSEKSPSPETWSSFVYTNGYNSGRYKKVDDFESYQACREFSLEKSFQFENVPWECGLRCRFDSSRQGFQCETMESD
;
A
#
# COMPACT_ATOMS: atom_id res chain seq x y z
N MET A 1 -10.95 -24.17 44.60
CA MET A 1 -10.41 -23.33 43.51
C MET A 1 -9.43 -24.16 42.66
N LYS A 2 -9.90 -25.06 41.77
CA LYS A 2 -8.99 -25.92 40.98
C LYS A 2 -8.63 -25.35 39.60
N ASN A 3 -9.40 -24.38 39.10
CA ASN A 3 -9.25 -23.87 37.73
C ASN A 3 -8.71 -22.43 37.67
N ALA A 4 -8.45 -21.81 38.83
CA ALA A 4 -8.02 -20.41 38.90
C ALA A 4 -6.68 -20.19 38.20
N SER A 5 -5.75 -21.14 38.34
CA SER A 5 -4.44 -21.08 37.70
C SER A 5 -4.55 -21.14 36.17
N SER A 6 -5.42 -22.02 35.65
CA SER A 6 -5.69 -22.12 34.21
C SER A 6 -6.38 -20.87 33.67
N ILE A 7 -7.32 -20.28 34.41
CA ILE A 7 -7.99 -19.04 34.02
C ILE A 7 -7.00 -17.88 33.94
N ILE A 8 -6.13 -17.73 34.94
CA ILE A 8 -5.08 -16.69 34.95
C ILE A 8 -4.14 -16.86 33.74
N PHE A 9 -3.74 -18.09 33.43
CA PHE A 9 -2.88 -18.38 32.30
C PHE A 9 -3.52 -18.00 30.96
N VAL A 10 -4.80 -18.34 30.77
CA VAL A 10 -5.55 -17.97 29.55
C VAL A 10 -5.66 -16.45 29.41
N VAL A 11 -6.01 -15.74 30.49
CA VAL A 11 -6.09 -14.27 30.47
C VAL A 11 -4.74 -13.66 30.11
N LEU A 12 -3.65 -14.19 30.64
CA LEU A 12 -2.30 -13.72 30.36
C LEU A 12 -1.89 -13.91 28.89
N ILE A 13 -2.30 -15.01 28.26
CA ILE A 13 -2.07 -15.22 26.81
C ILE A 13 -2.83 -14.17 26.00
N PHE A 14 -4.10 -13.94 26.29
CA PHE A 14 -4.92 -12.98 25.53
C PHE A 14 -4.44 -11.54 25.72
N THR A 15 -3.94 -11.16 26.90
CA THR A 15 -3.38 -9.82 27.12
C THR A 15 -2.07 -9.62 26.35
N ILE A 16 -1.19 -10.63 26.31
CA ILE A 16 0.04 -10.58 25.50
C ILE A 16 -0.30 -10.48 24.01
N LEU A 17 -1.27 -11.27 23.54
CA LEU A 17 -1.73 -11.22 22.15
C LEU A 17 -2.32 -9.85 21.79
N ALA A 18 -3.17 -9.28 22.65
CA ALA A 18 -3.73 -7.95 22.43
C ALA A 18 -2.65 -6.86 22.42
N ALA A 19 -1.69 -6.92 23.33
CA ALA A 19 -0.59 -5.97 23.40
C ALA A 19 0.33 -6.04 22.17
N THR A 20 0.66 -7.25 21.70
CA THR A 20 1.47 -7.44 20.49
C THR A 20 0.77 -6.90 19.25
N LEU A 21 -0.54 -7.18 19.08
CA LEU A 21 -1.33 -6.62 17.97
C LEU A 21 -1.41 -5.09 18.03
N TYR A 22 -1.59 -4.51 19.23
CA TYR A 22 -1.62 -3.06 19.41
C TYR A 22 -0.30 -2.40 18.98
N LEU A 23 0.84 -2.97 19.38
CA LEU A 23 2.16 -2.43 19.03
C LEU A 23 2.47 -2.54 17.54
N ILE A 24 2.03 -3.60 16.87
CA ILE A 24 2.18 -3.75 15.40
C ILE A 24 1.33 -2.70 14.67
N ALA A 25 0.08 -2.54 15.08
CA ALA A 25 -0.83 -1.58 14.46
C ALA A 25 -0.32 -0.12 14.57
N ASP A 26 0.38 0.21 15.65
CA ASP A 26 0.98 1.54 15.82
C ASP A 26 2.26 1.71 14.98
N SER A 27 3.04 0.63 14.78
CA SER A 27 4.21 0.65 13.89
C SER A 27 3.84 0.92 12.42
N GLU A 28 2.63 0.57 11.98
CA GLU A 28 2.15 0.86 10.62
C GLU A 28 1.67 2.31 10.44
N LYS A 29 1.46 3.05 11.54
CA LYS A 29 1.05 4.45 11.54
C LYS A 29 2.20 5.45 11.45
N SER A 30 3.46 4.99 11.42
CA SER A 30 4.56 5.90 11.11
C SER A 30 4.24 6.59 9.78
N PRO A 31 4.29 7.94 9.71
CA PRO A 31 4.05 8.65 8.46
C PRO A 31 5.18 8.26 7.52
N SER A 32 4.94 7.21 6.73
CA SER A 32 5.76 6.92 5.57
C SER A 32 5.83 8.22 4.78
N PRO A 33 7.03 8.62 4.30
CA PRO A 33 7.15 9.80 3.47
C PRO A 33 6.06 9.76 2.38
N GLU A 34 5.46 10.91 2.11
CA GLU A 34 4.41 11.05 1.10
C GLU A 34 5.02 10.83 -0.28
N THR A 35 5.20 9.56 -0.63
CA THR A 35 5.73 9.14 -1.91
C THR A 35 4.60 8.78 -2.84
N TRP A 36 4.78 9.16 -4.09
CA TRP A 36 3.91 8.83 -5.19
C TRP A 36 4.51 7.71 -6.02
N SER A 37 3.65 6.88 -6.59
CA SER A 37 4.00 5.78 -7.48
C SER A 37 3.29 5.96 -8.81
N SER A 38 4.04 5.90 -9.91
CA SER A 38 3.50 5.90 -11.27
C SER A 38 3.10 4.49 -11.68
N PHE A 39 1.94 4.35 -12.32
CA PHE A 39 1.42 3.12 -12.92
C PHE A 39 1.08 3.39 -14.39
N VAL A 40 1.78 2.75 -15.33
CA VAL A 40 1.57 2.92 -16.78
C VAL A 40 1.09 1.62 -17.42
N TYR A 41 -0.13 1.62 -17.96
CA TYR A 41 -0.86 0.41 -18.36
C TYR A 41 -0.60 0.02 -19.82
N THR A 42 0.62 -0.42 -20.12
CA THR A 42 1.05 -0.76 -21.50
C THR A 42 0.28 -1.92 -22.15
N ASN A 43 -0.51 -2.67 -21.37
CA ASN A 43 -1.32 -3.79 -21.87
C ASN A 43 -2.84 -3.50 -21.72
N GLY A 44 -3.21 -2.24 -21.54
CA GLY A 44 -4.58 -1.81 -21.25
C GLY A 44 -4.87 -1.77 -19.75
N TYR A 45 -5.74 -0.85 -19.35
CA TYR A 45 -6.05 -0.56 -17.94
C TYR A 45 -6.50 -1.79 -17.14
N ASN A 46 -7.37 -2.62 -17.72
CA ASN A 46 -7.92 -3.81 -17.07
C ASN A 46 -6.99 -5.03 -17.05
N SER A 47 -5.77 -4.92 -17.59
CA SER A 47 -4.88 -6.07 -17.76
C SER A 47 -4.17 -6.51 -16.47
N GLY A 48 -4.23 -5.69 -15.41
CA GLY A 48 -3.45 -5.87 -14.19
C GLY A 48 -1.93 -5.76 -14.40
N ARG A 49 -1.48 -5.47 -15.63
CA ARG A 49 -0.08 -5.36 -16.02
C ARG A 49 0.27 -3.91 -16.31
N TYR A 50 0.96 -3.29 -15.36
CA TYR A 50 1.49 -1.94 -15.48
C TYR A 50 3.00 -1.93 -15.31
N LYS A 51 3.64 -0.90 -15.87
CA LYS A 51 4.99 -0.51 -15.49
C LYS A 51 4.89 0.42 -14.29
N LYS A 52 5.56 0.06 -13.20
CA LYS A 52 5.54 0.83 -11.94
C LYS A 52 6.89 1.49 -11.70
N VAL A 53 6.84 2.75 -11.27
CA VAL A 53 8.01 3.48 -10.73
C VAL A 53 7.57 4.15 -9.44
N ASP A 54 8.40 4.07 -8.42
CA ASP A 54 8.10 4.50 -7.05
C ASP A 54 8.89 5.73 -6.64
N ASP A 55 8.61 6.21 -5.42
CA ASP A 55 9.40 7.21 -4.69
C ASP A 55 9.45 8.59 -5.33
N PHE A 56 8.39 9.00 -6.02
CA PHE A 56 8.22 10.38 -6.45
C PHE A 56 7.86 11.26 -5.25
N GLU A 57 8.57 12.37 -5.07
CA GLU A 57 8.35 13.31 -3.96
C GLU A 57 7.06 14.13 -4.07
N SER A 58 6.42 14.14 -5.24
CA SER A 58 5.18 14.88 -5.48
C SER A 58 4.33 14.27 -6.58
N TYR A 59 3.02 14.54 -6.54
CA TYR A 59 2.09 14.21 -7.61
C TYR A 59 2.54 14.76 -8.96
N GLN A 60 3.01 16.02 -9.00
CA GLN A 60 3.44 16.67 -10.24
C GLN A 60 4.60 15.92 -10.90
N ALA A 61 5.61 15.50 -10.13
CA ALA A 61 6.73 14.71 -10.66
C ALA A 61 6.27 13.33 -11.17
N CYS A 62 5.37 12.68 -10.43
CA CYS A 62 4.77 11.42 -10.87
C CYS A 62 3.97 11.60 -12.18
N ARG A 63 3.18 12.66 -12.28
CA ARG A 63 2.33 13.00 -13.43
C ARG A 63 3.16 13.28 -14.67
N GLU A 64 4.19 14.11 -14.56
CA GLU A 64 5.09 14.43 -15.68
C GLU A 64 5.75 13.17 -16.23
N PHE A 65 6.28 12.32 -15.35
CA PHE A 65 6.83 11.02 -15.74
C PHE A 65 5.78 10.12 -16.41
N SER A 66 4.60 10.02 -15.80
CA SER A 66 3.53 9.15 -16.28
C SER A 66 3.01 9.57 -17.65
N LEU A 67 2.88 10.87 -17.90
CA LEU A 67 2.50 11.44 -19.20
C LEU A 67 3.58 11.18 -20.26
N GLU A 68 4.85 11.39 -19.92
CA GLU A 68 5.96 11.09 -20.83
C GLU A 68 5.95 9.61 -21.24
N LYS A 69 5.78 8.71 -20.27
CA LYS A 69 5.71 7.26 -20.53
C LYS A 69 4.45 6.86 -21.27
N SER A 70 3.31 7.45 -20.94
CA SER A 70 2.06 7.25 -21.68
C SER A 70 2.27 7.56 -23.16
N PHE A 71 2.84 8.72 -23.48
CA PHE A 71 3.14 9.11 -24.85
C PHE A 71 4.11 8.15 -25.55
N GLN A 72 5.17 7.70 -24.85
CA GLN A 72 6.13 6.70 -25.37
C GLN A 72 5.48 5.34 -25.70
N PHE A 73 4.40 4.99 -25.02
CA PHE A 73 3.65 3.75 -25.22
C PHE A 73 2.30 4.00 -25.90
N GLU A 74 2.24 4.89 -26.89
CA GLU A 74 1.04 5.12 -27.72
C GLU A 74 -0.17 5.71 -26.96
N ASN A 75 0.09 6.61 -26.01
CA ASN A 75 -0.91 7.26 -25.16
C ASN A 75 -1.73 6.27 -24.31
N VAL A 76 -1.07 5.24 -23.78
CA VAL A 76 -1.70 4.28 -22.85
C VAL A 76 -2.18 4.95 -21.55
N PRO A 77 -3.20 4.40 -20.88
CA PRO A 77 -3.65 4.90 -19.59
C PRO A 77 -2.52 4.90 -18.55
N TRP A 78 -2.61 5.82 -17.61
CA TRP A 78 -1.69 5.93 -16.49
C TRP A 78 -2.42 6.43 -15.25
N GLU A 79 -1.87 6.13 -14.07
CA GLU A 79 -2.32 6.63 -12.78
C GLU A 79 -1.11 6.93 -11.89
N CYS A 80 -1.28 7.88 -10.97
CA CYS A 80 -0.36 8.18 -9.90
C CYS A 80 -1.02 7.85 -8.55
N GLY A 81 -0.39 7.00 -7.76
CA GLY A 81 -0.90 6.57 -6.46
C GLY A 81 -0.08 7.11 -5.30
N LEU A 82 -0.73 7.59 -4.24
CA LEU A 82 -0.09 8.05 -3.00
C LEU A 82 0.07 6.88 -2.01
N ARG A 83 1.28 6.75 -1.43
CA ARG A 83 1.60 5.77 -0.37
C ARG A 83 1.18 4.34 -0.71
N CYS A 84 1.52 3.90 -1.92
CA CYS A 84 1.15 2.57 -2.40
C CYS A 84 1.90 1.46 -1.66
N ARG A 85 1.15 0.46 -1.17
CA ARG A 85 1.68 -0.75 -0.52
C ARG A 85 1.19 -1.99 -1.24
N PHE A 86 2.02 -3.03 -1.30
CA PHE A 86 1.60 -4.31 -1.87
C PHE A 86 0.66 -5.04 -0.91
N ASP A 87 -0.56 -5.32 -1.36
CA ASP A 87 -1.54 -6.14 -0.67
C ASP A 87 -1.50 -7.55 -1.25
N SER A 88 -0.97 -8.49 -0.47
CA SER A 88 -0.84 -9.90 -0.85
C SER A 88 -2.19 -10.60 -1.00
N SER A 89 -3.24 -10.15 -0.29
CA SER A 89 -4.58 -10.73 -0.40
C SER A 89 -5.24 -10.39 -1.74
N ARG A 90 -4.96 -9.19 -2.26
CA ARG A 90 -5.45 -8.69 -3.55
C ARG A 90 -4.48 -8.96 -4.71
N GLN A 91 -3.28 -9.48 -4.41
CA GLN A 91 -2.20 -9.70 -5.38
C GLN A 91 -1.87 -8.42 -6.19
N GLY A 92 -1.85 -7.26 -5.53
CA GLY A 92 -1.63 -5.99 -6.20
C GLY A 92 -1.30 -4.85 -5.24
N PHE A 93 -0.92 -3.70 -5.78
CA PHE A 93 -0.69 -2.50 -4.97
C PHE A 93 -2.03 -1.84 -4.61
N GLN A 94 -2.13 -1.36 -3.38
CA GLN A 94 -3.21 -0.53 -2.88
C GLN A 94 -2.61 0.79 -2.41
N CYS A 95 -3.18 1.89 -2.90
CA CYS A 95 -2.73 3.24 -2.61
C CYS A 95 -3.82 3.95 -1.79
N GLU A 96 -3.43 4.91 -0.96
CA GLU A 96 -4.39 5.72 -0.20
C GLU A 96 -5.23 6.59 -1.13
N THR A 97 -4.58 7.13 -2.16
CA THR A 97 -5.19 7.94 -3.23
C THR A 97 -4.67 7.45 -4.58
N MET A 98 -5.52 7.49 -5.60
CA MET A 98 -5.19 7.24 -7.00
C MET A 98 -5.69 8.42 -7.84
N GLU A 99 -4.84 8.97 -8.69
CA GLU A 99 -5.15 10.12 -9.55
C GLU A 99 -4.73 9.86 -11.01
N SER A 100 -5.60 10.24 -11.95
CA SER A 100 -5.37 10.21 -13.39
C SER A 100 -6.10 11.40 -14.00
N ASP A 101 -5.37 12.47 -14.31
CA ASP A 101 -5.89 13.67 -15.00
C ASP A 101 -5.81 13.55 -16.52
#